data_AF-A0A9D0I7J3-F1
#
_entry.id   AF-A0A9D0I7J3-F1
#
_cell.length_a   1.000
_cell.length_b   1.000
_cell.length_c   1.000
_cell.angle_alpha   90.00
_cell.angle_beta   90.00
_cell.angle_gamma   90.00
#
_symmetry.space_group_name_H-M   'P 1'
#
loop_
_entity.id
_entity.type
_entity.pdbx_description
1 polymer ?
#
loop_
_entity_poly.entity_id
_entity_poly.type
_entity_poly.pdbx_seq_one_letter_code
_entity_poly.pdbx_strand_id
1 'polypeptide(L)'
;MMAHGVGPAGRALQKAVMTQLPRVPTLPAAEAVGRLLNGYWAAWTGELQQEVKAETTWRAAVEQGLQDALALYRRDYLQDPHYDETLKRAIVRLLELLELPGVAASLVQARQLLTWPARKVRAFFKGPQTEAQKQGREQEIGVLEAALSHLLLQLQHRLGEEALAGTGTAGRWWRNLLQQLEHGRPAIEQGFASELAGYQERFEPEIERAGEELFHYLEQHPATLNSLRAARVTTDAAAVGIAIKTGGIGFNDLILTPALLSFTTMLAEGAVGRYMQKVEEGLKQRQLAAVKRELFEGVLRQQLLELTRSMSREGCYAIPPAELAAAERALKRIAPGRGLERRKGRGISPGDPGR
;
A
#
# COMPACT_ATOMS: atom_id res chain seq x y z
N MET A 1 -10.31 -27.67 23.34
CA MET A 1 -9.98 -28.79 22.43
C MET A 1 -11.29 -29.33 21.86
N MET A 2 -11.68 -28.89 20.66
CA MET A 2 -12.86 -29.37 19.95
C MET A 2 -12.38 -30.24 18.78
N ALA A 3 -12.70 -31.53 18.83
CA ALA A 3 -12.42 -32.46 17.75
C ALA A 3 -13.38 -32.14 16.58
N HIS A 4 -12.85 -31.63 15.47
CA HIS A 4 -13.62 -31.50 14.24
C HIS A 4 -13.96 -32.90 13.72
N GLY A 5 -15.24 -33.27 13.87
CA GLY A 5 -15.77 -34.51 13.33
C GLY A 5 -15.67 -34.51 11.80
N VAL A 6 -15.18 -35.62 11.26
CA VAL A 6 -15.12 -35.88 9.82
C VAL A 6 -16.53 -35.73 9.24
N GLY A 7 -16.68 -34.78 8.30
CA GLY A 7 -17.95 -34.50 7.63
C GLY A 7 -18.56 -35.73 6.93
N PRO A 8 -19.85 -35.69 6.55
CA PRO A 8 -20.55 -36.82 5.95
C PRO A 8 -19.85 -37.39 4.70
N ALA A 9 -19.21 -36.53 3.89
CA ALA A 9 -18.40 -36.95 2.74
C ALA A 9 -17.17 -37.77 3.14
N GLY A 10 -16.48 -37.42 4.23
CA GLY A 10 -15.33 -38.17 4.72
C GLY A 10 -15.70 -39.53 5.29
N ARG A 11 -16.88 -39.65 5.92
CA ARG A 11 -17.42 -40.95 6.37
C ARG A 11 -17.83 -41.85 5.21
N ALA A 12 -18.38 -41.29 4.14
CA ALA A 12 -18.71 -42.03 2.92
C ALA A 12 -17.44 -42.56 2.22
N LEU A 13 -16.39 -41.73 2.12
CA LEU A 13 -15.10 -42.15 1.57
C LEU A 13 -14.45 -43.25 2.42
N GLN A 14 -14.45 -43.10 3.75
CA GLN A 14 -13.92 -44.11 4.67
C GLN A 14 -14.64 -45.46 4.52
N LYS A 15 -15.98 -45.43 4.42
CA LYS A 15 -16.78 -46.64 4.23
C LYS A 15 -16.52 -47.29 2.86
N ALA A 16 -16.43 -46.51 1.79
CA ALA A 16 -16.11 -47.01 0.46
C ALA A 16 -14.72 -47.66 0.41
N VAL A 17 -13.72 -47.04 1.01
CA VAL A 17 -12.34 -47.56 1.10
C VAL A 17 -12.30 -48.86 1.92
N MET A 18 -12.98 -48.91 3.07
CA MET A 18 -13.01 -50.11 3.92
C MET A 18 -13.76 -51.29 3.28
N THR A 19 -14.75 -51.04 2.43
CA THR A 19 -15.53 -52.09 1.77
C THR A 19 -14.79 -52.71 0.58
N GLN A 20 -13.85 -51.98 -0.04
CA GLN A 20 -13.11 -52.42 -1.23
C GLN A 20 -11.70 -52.97 -0.96
N LEU A 21 -11.28 -53.15 0.29
CA LEU A 21 -9.99 -53.73 0.66
C LEU A 21 -10.16 -55.21 1.08
N PRO A 22 -10.16 -56.19 0.16
CA PRO A 22 -10.17 -57.59 0.54
C PRO A 22 -8.77 -57.98 1.06
N ARG A 23 -8.73 -58.43 2.33
CA ARG A 23 -7.69 -59.29 2.93
C ARG A 23 -6.23 -58.95 2.55
N VAL A 24 -5.73 -57.81 3.00
CA VAL A 24 -4.29 -57.56 3.04
C VAL A 24 -3.74 -58.16 4.35
N PRO A 25 -2.74 -59.05 4.32
CA PRO A 25 -2.10 -59.57 5.54
C PRO A 25 -1.48 -58.41 6.33
N THR A 26 -1.60 -58.47 7.65
CA THR A 26 -1.17 -57.46 8.62
C THR A 26 0.34 -57.18 8.57
N LEU A 27 0.79 -56.43 7.56
CA LEU A 27 1.85 -55.45 7.76
C LEU A 27 1.27 -54.36 8.67
N PRO A 28 2.05 -53.72 9.56
CA PRO A 28 1.52 -52.68 10.45
C PRO A 28 0.77 -51.68 9.58
N ALA A 29 -0.55 -51.60 9.72
CA ALA A 29 -1.44 -51.02 8.71
C ALA A 29 -1.01 -49.60 8.30
N ALA A 30 -0.37 -48.87 9.22
CA ALA A 30 0.25 -47.58 9.01
C ALA A 30 1.37 -47.55 7.94
N GLU A 31 2.23 -48.57 7.85
CA GLU A 31 3.32 -48.61 6.86
C GLU A 31 2.84 -48.99 5.45
N ALA A 32 1.82 -49.85 5.36
CA ALA A 32 1.20 -50.20 4.08
C ALA A 32 0.40 -49.01 3.54
N VAL A 33 -0.39 -48.35 4.41
CA VAL A 33 -1.10 -47.11 4.08
C VAL A 33 -0.11 -45.99 3.74
N GLY A 34 0.98 -45.83 4.51
CA GLY A 34 2.01 -44.83 4.25
C GLY A 34 2.71 -45.02 2.89
N ARG A 35 3.00 -46.26 2.50
CA ARG A 35 3.55 -46.57 1.17
C ARG A 35 2.57 -46.28 0.04
N LEU A 36 1.29 -46.64 0.22
CA LEU A 36 0.25 -46.38 -0.76
C LEU A 36 0.02 -44.87 -0.94
N LEU A 37 -0.09 -44.14 0.18
CA LEU A 37 -0.20 -42.69 0.15
C LEU A 37 1.01 -42.07 -0.55
N ASN A 38 2.25 -42.38 -0.15
CA ASN A 38 3.44 -41.82 -0.81
C ASN A 38 3.53 -42.15 -2.31
N GLY A 39 3.07 -43.33 -2.73
CA GLY A 39 3.11 -43.76 -4.12
C GLY A 39 2.15 -42.98 -5.02
N TYR A 40 0.97 -42.61 -4.52
CA TYR A 40 -0.07 -41.95 -5.31
C TYR A 40 -0.34 -40.49 -4.94
N TRP A 41 0.22 -39.99 -3.84
CA TRP A 41 -0.03 -38.64 -3.33
C TRP A 41 0.17 -37.57 -4.39
N ALA A 42 1.33 -37.58 -5.07
CA ALA A 42 1.65 -36.59 -6.10
C ALA A 42 0.67 -36.62 -7.27
N ALA A 43 0.18 -37.81 -7.66
CA ALA A 43 -0.82 -37.94 -8.72
C ALA A 43 -2.20 -37.43 -8.27
N TRP A 44 -2.58 -37.70 -7.02
CA TRP A 44 -3.87 -37.26 -6.46
C TRP A 44 -3.91 -35.77 -6.14
N THR A 45 -2.79 -35.19 -5.71
CA THR A 45 -2.70 -33.76 -5.35
C THR A 45 -2.14 -32.90 -6.47
N GLY A 46 -1.84 -33.45 -7.65
CA GLY A 46 -1.18 -32.71 -8.74
C GLY A 46 -1.98 -31.48 -9.18
N GLU A 47 -3.26 -31.65 -9.49
CA GLU A 47 -4.18 -30.54 -9.84
C GLU A 47 -4.32 -29.53 -8.70
N LEU A 48 -4.42 -30.02 -7.46
CA LEU A 48 -4.51 -29.18 -6.28
C LEU A 48 -3.24 -28.34 -6.04
N GLN A 49 -2.06 -28.92 -6.27
CA GLN A 49 -0.78 -28.21 -6.18
C GLN A 49 -0.66 -27.12 -7.24
N GLN A 50 -1.22 -27.33 -8.44
CA GLN A 50 -1.28 -26.30 -9.47
C GLN A 50 -2.21 -25.14 -9.07
N GLU A 51 -3.35 -25.43 -8.45
CA GLU A 51 -4.26 -24.39 -7.93
C GLU A 51 -3.60 -23.57 -6.81
N VAL A 52 -2.95 -24.23 -5.85
CA VAL A 52 -2.19 -23.56 -4.78
C VAL A 52 -1.07 -22.70 -5.37
N LYS A 53 -0.36 -23.20 -6.39
CA LYS A 53 0.65 -22.43 -7.10
C LYS A 53 0.05 -21.19 -7.76
N ALA A 54 -1.10 -21.32 -8.42
CA ALA A 54 -1.81 -20.20 -9.03
C ALA A 54 -2.16 -19.12 -8.01
N GLU A 55 -2.68 -19.50 -6.83
CA GLU A 55 -2.96 -18.57 -5.74
C GLU A 55 -1.69 -17.85 -5.25
N THR A 56 -0.58 -18.57 -5.09
CA THR A 56 0.69 -17.95 -4.69
C THR A 56 1.23 -16.98 -5.75
N THR A 57 1.11 -17.34 -7.03
CA THR A 57 1.49 -16.48 -8.16
C THR A 57 0.65 -15.21 -8.19
N TRP A 58 -0.67 -15.31 -7.97
CA TRP A 58 -1.55 -14.15 -7.87
C TRP A 58 -1.17 -13.22 -6.72
N ARG A 59 -0.94 -13.77 -5.53
CA ARG A 59 -0.52 -12.98 -4.37
C ARG A 59 0.76 -12.20 -4.67
N ALA A 60 1.75 -12.86 -5.28
CA ALA A 60 2.99 -12.19 -5.69
C ALA A 60 2.75 -11.12 -6.75
N ALA A 61 1.84 -11.35 -7.71
CA ALA A 61 1.47 -10.37 -8.73
C ALA A 61 0.84 -9.11 -8.12
N VAL A 62 -0.07 -9.28 -7.14
CA VAL A 62 -0.70 -8.16 -6.43
C VAL A 62 0.35 -7.34 -5.69
N GLU A 63 1.22 -7.98 -4.90
CA GLU A 63 2.26 -7.27 -4.15
C GLU A 63 3.22 -6.51 -5.07
N GLN A 64 3.63 -7.13 -6.18
CA GLN A 64 4.48 -6.46 -7.17
C GLN A 64 3.76 -5.29 -7.83
N GLY A 65 2.52 -5.47 -8.28
CA GLY A 65 1.75 -4.40 -8.91
C GLY A 65 1.53 -3.21 -7.97
N LEU A 66 1.27 -3.47 -6.68
CA LEU A 66 1.15 -2.39 -5.69
C LEU A 66 2.45 -1.60 -5.53
N GLN A 67 3.60 -2.29 -5.55
CA GLN A 67 4.91 -1.62 -5.51
C GLN A 67 5.16 -0.78 -6.76
N ASP A 68 4.84 -1.31 -7.94
CA ASP A 68 5.03 -0.62 -9.21
C ASP A 68 4.12 0.62 -9.30
N ALA A 69 2.86 0.50 -8.91
CA ALA A 69 1.92 1.62 -8.88
C ALA A 69 2.30 2.69 -7.84
N LEU A 70 2.86 2.30 -6.68
CA LEU A 70 3.41 3.24 -5.72
C LEU A 70 4.68 3.93 -6.25
N ALA A 71 5.50 3.23 -7.02
CA ALA A 71 6.67 3.81 -7.69
C ALA A 71 6.27 4.82 -8.77
N LEU A 72 5.18 4.56 -9.52
CA LEU A 72 4.59 5.52 -10.44
C LEU A 72 4.15 6.79 -9.71
N TYR A 73 3.40 6.66 -8.61
CA TYR A 73 3.00 7.81 -7.79
C TYR A 73 4.22 8.62 -7.29
N ARG A 74 5.24 7.94 -6.77
CA ARG A 74 6.47 8.60 -6.32
C ARG A 74 7.15 9.38 -7.44
N ARG A 75 7.25 8.77 -8.63
CA ARG A 75 7.93 9.37 -9.79
C ARG A 75 7.14 10.55 -10.35
N ASP A 76 5.85 10.35 -10.58
CA ASP A 76 5.00 11.26 -11.37
C ASP A 76 4.39 12.39 -10.53
N TYR A 77 4.37 12.26 -9.19
CA TYR A 77 3.88 13.29 -8.29
C TYR A 77 4.96 13.82 -7.33
N LEU A 78 5.58 12.95 -6.53
CA LEU A 78 6.49 13.42 -5.46
C LEU A 78 7.85 13.91 -5.97
N GLN A 79 8.33 13.37 -7.09
CA GLN A 79 9.65 13.66 -7.65
C GLN A 79 9.63 14.63 -8.81
N ASP A 80 8.45 15.02 -9.30
CA ASP A 80 8.37 15.91 -10.43
C ASP A 80 8.54 17.38 -9.95
N PRO A 81 9.57 18.10 -10.44
CA PRO A 81 9.90 19.46 -10.03
C PRO A 81 8.77 20.49 -10.25
N HIS A 82 7.78 20.18 -11.09
CA HIS A 82 6.64 21.07 -11.34
C HIS A 82 5.61 21.01 -10.20
N TYR A 83 5.67 19.99 -9.34
CA TYR A 83 4.64 19.66 -8.34
C TYR A 83 5.13 19.71 -6.90
N ASP A 84 5.94 20.72 -6.54
CA ASP A 84 6.25 21.06 -5.14
C ASP A 84 5.05 21.67 -4.39
N GLU A 85 3.86 21.15 -4.62
CA GLU A 85 2.59 21.71 -4.18
C GLU A 85 2.37 21.52 -2.68
N THR A 86 2.74 20.36 -2.12
CA THR A 86 2.68 20.13 -0.68
C THR A 86 3.60 21.11 0.08
N LEU A 87 4.74 21.46 -0.52
CA LEU A 87 5.63 22.51 -0.01
C LEU A 87 5.04 23.91 -0.20
N LYS A 88 4.49 24.24 -1.37
CA LYS A 88 3.80 25.52 -1.62
C LYS A 88 2.69 25.74 -0.59
N ARG A 89 1.94 24.70 -0.22
CA ARG A 89 0.92 24.77 0.84
C ARG A 89 1.53 25.02 2.22
N ALA A 90 2.62 24.35 2.56
CA ALA A 90 3.36 24.64 3.79
C ALA A 90 3.90 26.09 3.81
N ILE A 91 4.31 26.64 2.66
CA ILE A 91 4.75 28.03 2.51
C ILE A 91 3.58 29.01 2.64
N VAL A 92 2.42 28.73 2.05
CA VAL A 92 1.20 29.52 2.27
C VAL A 92 0.85 29.53 3.74
N ARG A 93 0.94 28.37 4.41
CA ARG A 93 0.69 28.27 5.85
C ARG A 93 1.68 29.10 6.67
N LEU A 94 2.95 29.02 6.32
CA LEU A 94 3.99 29.87 6.90
C LEU A 94 3.67 31.36 6.70
N LEU A 95 3.24 31.75 5.50
CA LEU A 95 2.82 33.12 5.22
C LEU A 95 1.63 33.50 6.11
N GLU A 96 0.59 32.69 6.26
CA GLU A 96 -0.51 32.97 7.20
C GLU A 96 -0.01 33.17 8.64
N LEU A 97 0.96 32.36 9.10
CA LEU A 97 1.58 32.54 10.42
C LEU A 97 2.34 33.88 10.54
N LEU A 98 2.87 34.41 9.43
CA LEU A 98 3.49 35.72 9.36
C LEU A 98 2.48 36.89 9.36
N GLU A 99 1.19 36.64 9.08
CA GLU A 99 0.14 37.68 9.01
C GLU A 99 -0.36 38.19 10.35
N LEU A 100 -0.03 37.56 11.49
CA LEU A 100 -0.53 38.01 12.80
C LEU A 100 -0.29 39.52 12.99
N PRO A 101 -1.33 40.37 12.86
CA PRO A 101 -1.16 41.81 12.92
C PRO A 101 -0.91 42.18 14.37
N GLY A 102 0.30 42.66 14.70
CA GLY A 102 0.56 43.25 16.02
C GLY A 102 1.82 42.83 16.77
N VAL A 103 2.78 42.12 16.18
CA VAL A 103 4.05 41.82 16.88
C VAL A 103 5.09 42.95 16.80
N ALA A 104 4.82 44.02 16.04
CA ALA A 104 5.77 45.11 15.81
C ALA A 104 5.75 46.25 16.85
N ALA A 105 4.88 46.23 17.86
CA ALA A 105 4.86 47.29 18.90
C ALA A 105 4.60 46.81 20.34
N SER A 106 4.33 45.52 20.58
CA SER A 106 3.86 45.05 21.90
C SER A 106 4.76 44.00 22.58
N LEU A 107 5.95 43.70 22.04
CA LEU A 107 6.86 42.66 22.57
C LEU A 107 7.48 42.96 23.94
N VAL A 108 7.12 44.06 24.61
CA VAL A 108 7.51 44.33 26.00
C VAL A 108 6.35 44.15 27.01
N GLN A 109 5.09 44.02 26.57
CA GLN A 109 3.94 43.88 27.49
C GLN A 109 3.17 42.55 27.43
N ALA A 110 3.47 41.68 26.45
CA ALA A 110 2.71 40.43 26.24
C ALA A 110 3.14 39.23 27.10
N ARG A 111 3.60 39.42 28.34
CA ARG A 111 3.86 38.30 29.28
C ARG A 111 2.63 37.88 30.11
N GLN A 112 1.47 38.53 29.91
CA GLN A 112 0.28 38.31 30.76
C GLN A 112 -1.02 37.97 30.02
N LEU A 113 -1.02 37.75 28.70
CA LEU A 113 -2.23 37.41 27.93
C LEU A 113 -2.11 36.06 27.21
N LEU A 114 -1.50 35.08 27.86
CA LEU A 114 -1.28 33.70 27.37
C LEU A 114 -2.47 32.75 27.61
N THR A 115 -3.70 33.25 27.58
CA THR A 115 -4.92 32.42 27.72
C THR A 115 -6.04 32.84 26.76
N TRP A 116 -5.69 33.29 25.56
CA TRP A 116 -6.69 33.43 24.49
C TRP A 116 -6.92 32.05 23.83
N PRO A 117 -8.16 31.57 23.70
CA PRO A 117 -8.42 30.14 23.57
C PRO A 117 -8.06 29.63 22.18
N ALA A 118 -7.15 28.66 22.13
CA ALA A 118 -6.66 27.96 20.93
C ALA A 118 -7.76 27.35 20.02
N ARG A 119 -9.04 27.38 20.43
CA ARG A 119 -10.18 26.84 19.66
C ARG A 119 -10.73 27.80 18.60
N LYS A 120 -10.66 29.12 18.78
CA LYS A 120 -11.23 30.08 17.79
C LYS A 120 -10.34 30.34 16.60
N VAL A 121 -9.04 30.15 16.77
CA VAL A 121 -8.02 30.31 15.72
C VAL A 121 -8.18 29.25 14.62
N ARG A 122 -8.61 28.03 14.95
CA ARG A 122 -8.91 26.95 13.98
C ARG A 122 -10.06 27.26 13.01
N ALA A 123 -11.02 28.10 13.40
CA ALA A 123 -12.14 28.47 12.54
C ALA A 123 -11.76 29.56 11.53
N PHE A 124 -10.79 30.41 11.87
CA PHE A 124 -10.25 31.43 10.97
C PHE A 124 -9.26 30.85 9.96
N PHE A 125 -8.59 29.76 10.32
CA PHE A 125 -7.69 29.01 9.44
C PHE A 125 -8.38 28.03 8.47
N LYS A 126 -9.71 27.86 8.56
CA LYS A 126 -10.53 27.20 7.53
C LYS A 126 -11.07 28.23 6.53
N GLY A 127 -10.22 29.13 6.05
CA GLY A 127 -10.56 30.08 4.99
C GLY A 127 -10.88 29.35 3.67
N PRO A 128 -11.54 30.03 2.71
CA PRO A 128 -11.81 29.45 1.39
C PRO A 128 -10.51 29.01 0.73
N GLN A 129 -10.44 27.73 0.32
CA GLN A 129 -9.29 27.16 -0.39
C GLN A 129 -8.92 28.03 -1.59
N THR A 130 -7.64 28.35 -1.71
CA THR A 130 -7.07 29.06 -2.86
C THR A 130 -7.18 28.21 -4.12
N GLU A 131 -7.32 28.80 -5.31
CA GLU A 131 -7.42 28.04 -6.57
C GLU A 131 -6.19 27.13 -6.81
N ALA A 132 -4.99 27.60 -6.46
CA ALA A 132 -3.77 26.80 -6.50
C ALA A 132 -3.87 25.53 -5.63
N GLN A 133 -4.47 25.64 -4.44
CA GLN A 133 -4.66 24.50 -3.53
C GLN A 133 -5.62 23.46 -4.11
N LYS A 134 -6.68 23.90 -4.79
CA LYS A 134 -7.65 22.99 -5.45
C LYS A 134 -7.00 22.24 -6.61
N GLN A 135 -6.32 22.97 -7.50
CA GLN A 135 -5.61 22.37 -8.64
C GLN A 135 -4.59 21.31 -8.19
N GLY A 136 -3.85 21.58 -7.12
CA GLY A 136 -2.91 20.63 -6.55
C GLY A 136 -3.52 19.33 -6.01
N ARG A 137 -4.73 19.41 -5.42
CA ARG A 137 -5.44 18.23 -4.91
C ARG A 137 -5.99 17.42 -6.08
N GLU A 138 -6.53 18.08 -7.09
CA GLU A 138 -7.04 17.46 -8.31
C GLU A 138 -5.92 16.71 -9.07
N GLN A 139 -4.71 17.26 -9.09
CA GLN A 139 -3.54 16.61 -9.70
C GLN A 139 -3.08 15.36 -8.95
N GLU A 140 -2.96 15.42 -7.61
CA GLU A 140 -2.60 14.23 -6.81
C GLU A 140 -3.63 13.11 -7.02
N ILE A 141 -4.92 13.47 -7.05
CA ILE A 141 -6.01 12.54 -7.33
C ILE A 141 -5.81 11.89 -8.70
N GLY A 142 -5.59 12.70 -9.74
CA GLY A 142 -5.39 12.19 -11.09
C GLY A 142 -4.20 11.22 -11.21
N VAL A 143 -3.08 11.49 -10.54
CA VAL A 143 -1.91 10.58 -10.54
C VAL A 143 -2.23 9.27 -9.82
N LEU A 144 -2.91 9.33 -8.67
CA LEU A 144 -3.28 8.14 -7.90
C LEU A 144 -4.34 7.29 -8.62
N GLU A 145 -5.32 7.90 -9.27
CA GLU A 145 -6.29 7.20 -10.11
C GLU A 145 -5.64 6.57 -11.35
N ALA A 146 -4.67 7.26 -11.96
CA ALA A 146 -3.88 6.70 -13.07
C ALA A 146 -3.04 5.50 -12.60
N ALA A 147 -2.42 5.58 -11.41
CA ALA A 147 -1.68 4.48 -10.82
C ALA A 147 -2.58 3.26 -10.52
N LEU A 148 -3.79 3.48 -9.99
CA LEU A 148 -4.79 2.43 -9.82
C LEU A 148 -5.20 1.80 -11.15
N SER A 149 -5.50 2.62 -12.14
CA SER A 149 -5.90 2.15 -13.47
C SER A 149 -4.81 1.29 -14.10
N HIS A 150 -3.55 1.72 -13.96
CA HIS A 150 -2.39 0.95 -14.44
C HIS A 150 -2.26 -0.39 -13.71
N LEU A 151 -2.37 -0.40 -12.38
CA LEU A 151 -2.36 -1.62 -11.56
C LEU A 151 -3.42 -2.62 -12.03
N LEU A 152 -4.67 -2.17 -12.16
CA LEU A 152 -5.77 -3.05 -12.55
C LEU A 152 -5.58 -3.61 -13.95
N LEU A 153 -5.12 -2.78 -14.90
CA LEU A 153 -4.84 -3.21 -16.26
C LEU A 153 -3.72 -4.25 -16.31
N GLN A 154 -2.62 -4.04 -15.57
CA GLN A 154 -1.51 -5.00 -15.48
C GLN A 154 -1.97 -6.35 -14.90
N LEU A 155 -2.75 -6.32 -13.82
CA LEU A 155 -3.28 -7.53 -13.19
C LEU A 155 -4.24 -8.26 -14.14
N GLN A 156 -5.13 -7.54 -14.82
CA GLN A 156 -6.08 -8.12 -15.77
C GLN A 156 -5.35 -8.78 -16.95
N HIS A 157 -4.30 -8.12 -17.49
CA HIS A 157 -3.47 -8.67 -18.55
C HIS A 157 -2.81 -9.98 -18.11
N ARG A 158 -2.17 -9.99 -16.94
CA ARG A 158 -1.52 -11.18 -16.38
C ARG A 158 -2.51 -12.32 -16.13
N LEU A 159 -3.69 -12.02 -15.58
CA LEU A 159 -4.75 -13.01 -15.39
C LEU A 159 -5.20 -13.61 -16.72
N GLY A 160 -5.31 -12.79 -17.77
CA GLY A 160 -5.64 -13.24 -19.12
C GLY A 160 -4.57 -14.18 -19.70
N GLU A 161 -3.29 -13.84 -19.57
CA GLU A 161 -2.18 -14.69 -20.02
C GLU A 161 -2.17 -16.06 -19.32
N GLU A 162 -2.30 -16.06 -17.99
CA GLU A 162 -2.32 -17.30 -17.19
C GLU A 162 -3.59 -18.14 -17.44
N ALA A 163 -4.73 -17.49 -17.71
CA ALA A 163 -5.97 -18.17 -18.07
C ALA A 163 -5.92 -18.85 -19.46
N LEU A 164 -5.15 -18.30 -20.39
CA LEU A 164 -4.93 -18.85 -21.73
C LEU A 164 -3.86 -19.96 -21.72
N ALA A 165 -2.79 -19.79 -20.94
CA ALA A 165 -1.73 -20.78 -20.81
C ALA A 165 -2.14 -21.99 -19.94
N GLY A 166 -3.02 -21.78 -18.97
CA GLY A 166 -3.46 -22.79 -18.01
C GLY A 166 -4.42 -23.82 -18.60
N THR A 167 -4.16 -25.10 -18.31
CA THR A 167 -5.10 -26.21 -18.55
C THR A 167 -5.67 -26.73 -17.24
N GLY A 168 -6.65 -27.65 -17.31
CA GLY A 168 -7.19 -28.31 -16.13
C GLY A 168 -7.84 -27.36 -15.12
N THR A 169 -7.59 -27.61 -13.84
CA THR A 169 -8.17 -26.85 -12.72
C THR A 169 -7.53 -25.47 -12.54
N ALA A 170 -6.22 -25.35 -12.73
CA ALA A 170 -5.50 -24.07 -12.66
C ALA A 170 -6.00 -23.07 -13.72
N GLY A 171 -6.23 -23.53 -14.97
CA GLY A 171 -6.81 -22.67 -16.00
C GLY A 171 -8.23 -22.18 -15.68
N ARG A 172 -9.05 -23.00 -15.00
CA ARG A 172 -10.38 -22.58 -14.51
C ARG A 172 -10.27 -21.56 -13.38
N TRP A 173 -9.34 -21.78 -12.45
CA TRP A 173 -9.07 -20.87 -11.35
C TRP A 173 -8.72 -19.46 -11.85
N TRP A 174 -7.80 -19.35 -12.81
CA TRP A 174 -7.43 -18.07 -13.41
C TRP A 174 -8.60 -17.38 -14.13
N ARG A 175 -9.42 -18.13 -14.87
CA ARG A 175 -10.63 -17.59 -15.53
C ARG A 175 -11.66 -17.08 -14.53
N ASN A 176 -11.92 -17.84 -13.46
CA ASN A 176 -12.86 -17.44 -12.42
C ASN A 176 -12.38 -16.17 -11.72
N LEU A 177 -11.08 -16.06 -11.46
CA LEU A 177 -10.48 -14.87 -10.86
C LEU A 177 -10.52 -13.66 -11.81
N LEU A 178 -10.25 -13.85 -13.10
CA LEU A 178 -10.37 -12.79 -14.11
C LEU A 178 -11.80 -12.23 -14.17
N GLN A 179 -12.80 -13.10 -14.25
CA GLN A 179 -14.22 -12.69 -14.21
C GLN A 179 -14.56 -11.95 -12.91
N GLN A 180 -14.03 -12.42 -11.78
CA GLN A 180 -14.24 -11.77 -10.48
C GLN A 180 -13.60 -10.38 -10.41
N LEU A 181 -12.40 -10.20 -11.00
CA LEU A 181 -11.74 -8.91 -11.08
C LEU A 181 -12.54 -7.95 -11.98
N GLU A 182 -12.98 -8.41 -13.15
CA GLU A 182 -13.77 -7.61 -14.09
C GLU A 182 -15.09 -7.13 -13.48
N HIS A 183 -15.77 -8.02 -12.76
CA HIS A 183 -17.01 -7.68 -12.06
C HIS A 183 -16.78 -6.79 -10.83
N GLY A 184 -15.70 -7.02 -10.08
CA GLY A 184 -15.36 -6.28 -8.88
C GLY A 184 -14.69 -4.92 -9.13
N ARG A 185 -14.19 -4.67 -10.34
CA ARG A 185 -13.44 -3.46 -10.70
C ARG A 185 -14.14 -2.15 -10.30
N PRO A 186 -15.43 -1.92 -10.62
CA PRO A 186 -16.10 -0.67 -10.22
C PRO A 186 -16.13 -0.46 -8.70
N ALA A 187 -16.27 -1.53 -7.92
CA ALA A 187 -16.27 -1.46 -6.47
C ALA A 187 -14.88 -1.12 -5.90
N ILE A 188 -13.82 -1.64 -6.53
CA ILE A 188 -12.43 -1.31 -6.17
C ILE A 188 -12.15 0.17 -6.45
N GLU A 189 -12.50 0.65 -7.65
CA GLU A 189 -12.32 2.05 -8.05
C GLU A 189 -13.09 3.00 -7.12
N GLN A 190 -14.36 2.69 -6.81
CA GLN A 190 -15.17 3.48 -5.89
C GLN A 190 -14.63 3.47 -4.44
N GLY A 191 -14.22 2.30 -3.95
CA GLY A 191 -13.63 2.17 -2.62
C GLY A 191 -12.33 2.96 -2.48
N PHE A 192 -11.49 2.94 -3.52
CA PHE A 192 -10.27 3.73 -3.57
C PHE A 192 -10.56 5.23 -3.60
N ALA A 193 -11.47 5.70 -4.46
CA ALA A 193 -11.83 7.11 -4.55
C ALA A 193 -12.41 7.64 -3.22
N SER A 194 -13.22 6.83 -2.53
CA SER A 194 -13.75 7.19 -1.21
C SER A 194 -12.65 7.33 -0.16
N GLU A 195 -11.70 6.39 -0.12
CA GLU A 195 -10.61 6.45 0.87
C GLU A 195 -9.62 7.58 0.55
N LEU A 196 -9.40 7.87 -0.73
CA LEU A 196 -8.55 8.95 -1.21
C LEU A 196 -9.00 10.31 -0.68
N ALA A 197 -10.30 10.59 -0.71
CA ALA A 197 -10.86 11.81 -0.12
C ALA A 197 -10.59 11.88 1.39
N GLY A 198 -10.80 10.77 2.12
CA GLY A 198 -10.54 10.70 3.56
C GLY A 198 -9.06 10.87 3.91
N TYR A 199 -8.15 10.31 3.11
CA TYR A 199 -6.71 10.47 3.26
C TYR A 199 -6.29 11.93 3.12
N GLN A 200 -6.78 12.66 2.12
CA GLN A 200 -6.43 14.07 1.92
C GLN A 200 -6.79 14.93 3.13
N GLU A 201 -7.96 14.70 3.74
CA GLU A 201 -8.35 15.40 4.96
C GLU A 201 -7.45 15.08 6.15
N ARG A 202 -7.03 13.81 6.29
CA ARG A 202 -6.15 13.36 7.37
C ARG A 202 -4.70 13.78 7.20
N PHE A 203 -4.26 14.10 5.98
CA PHE A 203 -2.90 14.56 5.70
C PHE A 203 -2.70 16.07 5.90
N GLU A 204 -3.78 16.86 5.89
CA GLU A 204 -3.72 18.32 6.09
C GLU A 204 -2.94 18.76 7.34
N PRO A 205 -3.07 18.11 8.53
CA PRO A 205 -2.28 18.47 9.71
C PRO A 205 -0.76 18.33 9.52
N GLU A 206 -0.30 17.43 8.64
CA GLU A 206 1.14 17.29 8.36
C GLU A 206 1.66 18.46 7.52
N ILE A 207 0.82 19.02 6.65
CA ILE A 207 1.11 20.25 5.89
C ILE A 207 1.15 21.44 6.85
N GLU A 208 0.19 21.54 7.77
CA GLU A 208 0.17 22.58 8.79
C GLU A 208 1.45 22.56 9.63
N ARG A 209 1.84 21.37 10.10
CA ARG A 209 3.05 21.15 10.90
C ARG A 209 4.32 21.51 10.14
N ALA A 210 4.41 21.20 8.85
CA ALA A 210 5.55 21.61 8.03
C ALA A 210 5.67 23.15 7.93
N GLY A 211 4.53 23.86 7.82
CA GLY A 211 4.50 25.32 7.88
C GLY A 211 4.98 25.88 9.23
N GLU A 212 4.56 25.26 10.34
CA GLU A 212 5.02 25.61 11.70
C GLU A 212 6.52 25.36 11.90
N GLU A 213 7.04 24.24 11.39
CA GLU A 213 8.48 23.90 11.42
C GLU A 213 9.32 24.96 10.68
N LEU A 214 8.87 25.37 9.48
CA LEU A 214 9.50 26.45 8.72
C LEU A 214 9.44 27.78 9.48
N PHE A 215 8.32 28.09 10.12
CA PHE A 215 8.14 29.32 10.88
C PHE A 215 9.11 29.41 12.06
N HIS A 216 9.17 28.36 12.88
CA HIS A 216 10.08 28.32 14.03
C HIS A 216 11.56 28.40 13.61
N TYR A 217 11.91 27.82 12.47
CA TYR A 217 13.27 27.96 11.94
C TYR A 217 13.57 29.41 11.53
N LEU A 218 12.61 30.11 10.91
CA LEU A 218 12.75 31.51 10.53
C LEU A 218 12.77 32.46 11.74
N GLU A 219 12.06 32.15 12.83
CA GLU A 219 12.15 32.90 14.10
C GLU A 219 13.58 32.95 14.66
N GLN A 220 14.35 31.87 14.47
CA GLN A 220 15.76 31.80 14.87
C GLN A 220 16.69 32.61 13.95
N HIS A 221 16.18 33.07 12.80
CA HIS A 221 16.92 33.80 11.78
C HIS A 221 16.22 35.15 11.45
N PRO A 222 16.26 36.14 12.36
CA PRO A 222 15.43 37.35 12.30
C PRO A 222 15.69 38.22 11.05
N ALA A 223 16.91 38.20 10.50
CA ALA A 223 17.21 38.91 9.25
C ALA A 223 16.37 38.38 8.08
N THR A 224 16.19 37.06 7.99
CA THR A 224 15.40 36.38 6.94
C THR A 224 13.90 36.52 7.17
N LEU A 225 13.46 36.49 8.43
CA LEU A 225 12.08 36.76 8.80
C LEU A 225 11.65 38.18 8.43
N ASN A 226 12.53 39.16 8.68
CA ASN A 226 12.27 40.57 8.37
C ASN A 226 12.28 40.84 6.87
N SER A 227 13.14 40.17 6.09
CA SER A 227 13.10 40.27 4.63
C SER A 227 11.82 39.69 4.05
N LEU A 228 11.33 38.54 4.56
CA LEU A 228 10.07 37.95 4.14
C LEU A 228 8.86 38.84 4.50
N ARG A 229 8.86 39.44 5.70
CA ARG A 229 7.85 40.41 6.10
C ARG A 229 7.87 41.67 5.22
N ALA A 230 9.06 42.19 4.90
CA ALA A 230 9.20 43.36 4.02
C ALA A 230 8.73 43.05 2.58
N ALA A 231 9.08 41.88 2.05
CA ALA A 231 8.62 41.42 0.74
C ALA A 231 7.09 41.33 0.69
N ARG A 232 6.46 40.80 1.76
CA ARG A 232 5.00 40.75 1.87
C ARG A 232 4.35 42.12 1.96
N VAL A 233 4.81 43.00 2.86
CA VAL A 233 4.25 44.36 3.01
C VAL A 233 4.31 45.14 1.70
N THR A 234 5.40 44.98 0.94
CA THR A 234 5.54 45.56 -0.41
C THR A 234 4.51 45.00 -1.40
N THR A 235 4.19 43.72 -1.28
CA THR A 235 3.22 43.02 -2.12
C THR A 235 1.77 43.38 -1.76
N ASP A 236 1.43 43.44 -0.48
CA ASP A 236 0.09 43.83 -0.01
C ASP A 236 -0.25 45.27 -0.43
N ALA A 237 0.72 46.18 -0.36
CA ALA A 237 0.57 47.56 -0.84
C ALA A 237 0.39 47.66 -2.37
N ALA A 238 1.09 46.82 -3.13
CA ALA A 238 0.96 46.75 -4.59
C ALA A 238 -0.39 46.15 -5.02
N ALA A 239 -0.87 45.12 -4.31
CA ALA A 239 -2.14 44.46 -4.58
C ALA A 239 -3.35 45.38 -4.32
N VAL A 240 -3.30 46.20 -3.27
CA VAL A 240 -4.32 47.23 -3.00
C VAL A 240 -4.37 48.29 -4.11
N GLY A 241 -3.22 48.64 -4.71
CA GLY A 241 -3.15 49.57 -5.83
C GLY A 241 -3.65 49.00 -7.18
N ILE A 242 -3.47 47.70 -7.41
CA ILE A 242 -3.86 47.03 -8.66
C ILE A 242 -5.34 46.62 -8.63
N ALA A 243 -5.86 46.16 -7.49
CA ALA A 243 -7.26 45.74 -7.33
C ALA A 243 -8.26 46.88 -7.61
N ILE A 244 -7.89 48.12 -7.30
CA ILE A 244 -8.70 49.32 -7.60
C ILE A 244 -8.73 49.62 -9.12
N LYS A 245 -7.75 49.14 -9.88
CA LYS A 245 -7.55 49.48 -11.31
C LYS A 245 -8.02 48.40 -12.28
N THR A 246 -8.16 47.13 -11.86
CA THR A 246 -8.37 45.99 -12.80
C THR A 246 -9.68 45.23 -12.64
N GLY A 247 -10.61 45.65 -11.77
CA GLY A 247 -12.00 45.16 -11.83
C GLY A 247 -12.20 43.68 -11.47
N GLY A 248 -11.54 43.17 -10.42
CA GLY A 248 -11.96 41.92 -9.76
C GLY A 248 -11.24 40.63 -10.19
N ILE A 249 -10.04 40.71 -10.78
CA ILE A 249 -9.17 39.54 -10.95
C ILE A 249 -8.74 39.04 -9.56
N GLY A 250 -8.73 37.71 -9.36
CA GLY A 250 -8.61 37.03 -8.07
C GLY A 250 -7.50 37.58 -7.16
N PHE A 251 -7.93 38.14 -6.03
CA PHE A 251 -7.09 38.81 -5.03
C PHE A 251 -5.94 37.92 -4.48
N ASN A 252 -6.13 36.60 -4.46
CA ASN A 252 -5.15 35.68 -3.86
C ASN A 252 -3.95 35.35 -4.76
N ASP A 253 -4.08 35.37 -6.09
CA ASP A 253 -3.00 34.92 -6.99
C ASP A 253 -1.94 36.01 -7.21
N LEU A 254 -2.35 37.29 -7.15
CA LEU A 254 -1.46 38.45 -7.26
C LEU A 254 -0.60 38.70 -6.01
N ILE A 255 -1.03 38.24 -4.82
CA ILE A 255 -0.33 38.46 -3.55
C ILE A 255 0.66 37.32 -3.25
N LEU A 256 0.30 36.09 -3.63
CA LEU A 256 1.13 34.92 -3.33
C LEU A 256 2.33 34.77 -4.29
N THR A 257 2.18 35.15 -5.56
CA THR A 257 3.21 34.96 -6.60
C THR A 257 4.54 35.68 -6.29
N PRO A 258 4.56 36.95 -5.85
CA PRO A 258 5.83 37.65 -5.52
C PRO A 258 6.51 37.09 -4.27
N ALA A 259 5.74 36.67 -3.27
CA ALA A 259 6.27 36.01 -2.08
C ALA A 259 6.91 34.67 -2.44
N LEU A 260 6.23 33.85 -3.25
CA LEU A 260 6.76 32.61 -3.82
C LEU A 260 8.06 32.85 -4.62
N LEU A 261 8.15 33.93 -5.40
CA LEU A 261 9.37 34.30 -6.10
C LEU A 261 10.53 34.64 -5.14
N SER A 262 10.30 35.47 -4.12
CA SER A 262 11.30 35.75 -3.08
C SER A 262 11.70 34.48 -2.32
N PHE A 263 10.77 33.55 -2.10
CA PHE A 263 11.05 32.23 -1.55
C PHE A 263 11.93 31.39 -2.48
N THR A 264 11.67 31.37 -3.80
CA THR A 264 12.54 30.66 -4.75
C THR A 264 13.96 31.25 -4.83
N THR A 265 14.11 32.56 -4.62
CA THR A 265 15.45 33.18 -4.51
C THR A 265 16.15 32.79 -3.20
N MET A 266 15.42 32.72 -2.08
CA MET A 266 15.93 32.19 -0.81
C MET A 266 16.29 30.70 -0.86
N LEU A 267 15.55 29.90 -1.64
CA LEU A 267 15.87 28.50 -1.89
C LEU A 267 17.22 28.34 -2.63
N ALA A 268 17.58 29.31 -3.47
CA ALA A 268 18.84 29.30 -4.20
C ALA A 268 20.06 29.67 -3.31
N GLU A 269 19.87 30.28 -2.14
CA GLU A 269 20.96 30.80 -1.31
C GLU A 269 20.97 30.28 0.14
N GLY A 270 22.06 29.59 0.51
CA GLY A 270 22.51 29.48 1.90
C GLY A 270 21.90 28.37 2.78
N ALA A 271 21.87 28.62 4.10
CA ALA A 271 21.45 27.65 5.12
C ALA A 271 19.92 27.48 5.22
N VAL A 272 19.15 28.50 4.82
CA VAL A 272 17.68 28.46 4.81
C VAL A 272 17.17 27.52 3.71
N GLY A 273 17.71 27.61 2.49
CA GLY A 273 17.37 26.69 1.41
C GLY A 273 17.58 25.21 1.78
N ARG A 274 18.70 24.88 2.43
CA ARG A 274 18.98 23.50 2.90
C ARG A 274 17.98 23.01 3.95
N TYR A 275 17.53 23.87 4.87
CA TYR A 275 16.52 23.48 5.85
C TYR A 275 15.16 23.28 5.18
N MET A 276 14.79 24.13 4.23
CA MET A 276 13.55 23.99 3.46
C MET A 276 13.50 22.69 2.66
N GLN A 277 14.59 22.36 1.94
CA GLN A 277 14.72 21.07 1.25
C GLN A 277 14.54 19.90 2.20
N LYS A 278 15.11 19.98 3.42
CA LYS A 278 14.92 18.95 4.44
C LYS A 278 13.46 18.81 4.88
N VAL A 279 12.75 19.93 5.08
CA VAL A 279 11.31 19.91 5.45
C VAL A 279 10.48 19.33 4.30
N GLU A 280 10.77 19.74 3.07
CA GLU A 280 10.13 19.24 1.85
C GLU A 280 10.32 17.73 1.69
N GLU A 281 11.56 17.24 1.75
CA GLU A 281 11.86 15.81 1.68
C GLU A 281 11.16 15.03 2.79
N GLY A 282 11.16 15.57 4.02
CA GLY A 282 10.45 14.97 5.15
C GLY A 282 8.93 14.94 4.96
N LEU A 283 8.35 15.95 4.32
CA LEU A 283 6.93 16.01 4.00
C LEU A 283 6.57 15.02 2.88
N LYS A 284 7.36 14.96 1.80
CA LYS A 284 7.21 13.98 0.70
C LYS A 284 7.32 12.53 1.21
N GLN A 285 8.25 12.26 2.13
CA GLN A 285 8.38 10.93 2.76
C GLN A 285 7.16 10.56 3.61
N ARG A 286 6.65 11.49 4.42
CA ARG A 286 5.42 11.29 5.20
C ARG A 286 4.21 11.06 4.30
N GLN A 287 4.09 11.82 3.21
CA GLN A 287 3.04 11.67 2.21
C GLN A 287 3.08 10.28 1.56
N LEU A 288 4.25 9.86 1.09
CA LEU A 288 4.44 8.52 0.52
C LEU A 288 4.07 7.40 1.51
N ALA A 289 4.48 7.53 2.77
CA ALA A 289 4.18 6.55 3.80
C ALA A 289 2.68 6.48 4.10
N ALA A 290 2.00 7.64 4.14
CA ALA A 290 0.56 7.71 4.35
C ALA A 290 -0.22 7.10 3.18
N VAL A 291 0.10 7.47 1.93
CA VAL A 291 -0.49 6.87 0.71
C VAL A 291 -0.30 5.36 0.69
N LYS A 292 0.94 4.89 0.93
CA LYS A 292 1.25 3.46 0.95
C LYS A 292 0.39 2.72 1.97
N ARG A 293 0.33 3.21 3.21
CA ARG A 293 -0.36 2.54 4.31
C ARG A 293 -1.87 2.59 4.15
N GLU A 294 -2.43 3.75 3.85
CA GLU A 294 -3.88 3.99 3.89
C GLU A 294 -4.56 3.53 2.60
N LEU A 295 -3.97 3.81 1.44
CA LEU A 295 -4.60 3.51 0.15
C LEU A 295 -4.14 2.16 -0.40
N PHE A 296 -2.83 1.95 -0.55
CA PHE A 296 -2.32 0.75 -1.22
C PHE A 296 -2.42 -0.50 -0.33
N GLU A 297 -1.91 -0.45 0.89
CA GLU A 297 -1.93 -1.58 1.83
C GLU A 297 -3.27 -1.71 2.56
N GLY A 298 -3.90 -0.58 2.90
CA GLY A 298 -5.15 -0.52 3.67
C GLY A 298 -6.37 -0.92 2.87
N VAL A 299 -6.47 -0.48 1.61
CA VAL A 299 -7.65 -0.71 0.76
C VAL A 299 -7.34 -1.68 -0.36
N LEU A 300 -6.44 -1.31 -1.30
CA LEU A 300 -6.26 -2.05 -2.55
C LEU A 300 -5.78 -3.48 -2.32
N ARG A 301 -4.77 -3.65 -1.46
CA ARG A 301 -4.22 -4.96 -1.13
C ARG A 301 -5.28 -5.90 -0.58
N GLN A 302 -6.10 -5.42 0.35
CA GLN A 302 -7.14 -6.26 0.96
C GLN A 302 -8.19 -6.65 -0.09
N GLN A 303 -8.71 -5.67 -0.83
CA GLN A 303 -9.74 -5.92 -1.84
C GLN A 303 -9.26 -6.90 -2.93
N LEU A 304 -8.04 -6.71 -3.45
CA LEU A 304 -7.47 -7.57 -4.49
C LEU A 304 -7.20 -9.01 -3.99
N LEU A 305 -6.76 -9.16 -2.74
CA LEU A 305 -6.56 -10.48 -2.16
C LEU A 305 -7.89 -11.18 -1.82
N GLU A 306 -8.93 -10.41 -1.47
CA GLU A 306 -10.27 -10.94 -1.18
C GLU A 306 -11.00 -11.46 -2.43
N LEU A 307 -10.62 -11.03 -3.65
CA LEU A 307 -11.19 -11.57 -4.89
C LEU A 307 -11.07 -13.10 -4.99
N THR A 308 -9.96 -13.66 -4.49
CA THR A 308 -9.76 -15.12 -4.48
C THR A 308 -10.77 -15.86 -3.59
N ARG A 309 -11.37 -15.17 -2.61
CA ARG A 309 -12.36 -15.73 -1.69
C ARG A 309 -13.78 -15.62 -2.24
N SER A 310 -14.05 -14.61 -3.05
CA SER A 310 -15.37 -14.30 -3.60
C SER A 310 -15.61 -14.85 -5.02
N MET A 311 -14.56 -15.31 -5.72
CA MET A 311 -14.71 -15.93 -7.04
C MET A 311 -15.51 -17.23 -7.01
N SER A 312 -16.04 -17.63 -8.18
CA SER A 312 -16.72 -18.92 -8.34
C SER A 312 -15.80 -20.09 -7.99
N ARG A 313 -16.31 -21.02 -7.18
CA ARG A 313 -15.63 -22.28 -6.82
C ARG A 313 -15.96 -23.42 -7.77
N GLU A 314 -16.75 -23.16 -8.80
CA GLU A 314 -17.17 -24.19 -9.74
C GLU A 314 -15.95 -24.73 -10.50
N GLY A 315 -15.66 -26.02 -10.33
CA GLY A 315 -14.52 -26.69 -10.96
C GLY A 315 -13.15 -26.38 -10.34
N CYS A 316 -13.11 -25.78 -9.14
CA CYS A 316 -11.89 -25.56 -8.34
C CYS A 316 -12.00 -26.31 -7.00
N TYR A 317 -10.87 -26.66 -6.41
CA TYR A 317 -10.81 -27.32 -5.10
C TYR A 317 -10.95 -26.32 -3.94
N ALA A 318 -10.49 -25.07 -4.13
CA ALA A 318 -10.57 -23.97 -3.16
C ALA A 318 -10.00 -24.32 -1.76
N ILE A 319 -8.93 -25.12 -1.72
CA ILE A 319 -8.26 -25.53 -0.48
C ILE A 319 -7.13 -24.54 -0.16
N PRO A 320 -7.08 -23.98 1.06
CA PRO A 320 -6.00 -23.07 1.45
C PRO A 320 -4.63 -23.74 1.36
N PRO A 321 -3.57 -23.00 0.95
CA PRO A 321 -2.20 -23.53 0.87
C PRO A 321 -1.70 -24.16 2.18
N ALA A 322 -2.13 -23.58 3.31
CA ALA A 322 -1.78 -24.05 4.65
C ALA A 322 -2.33 -25.46 4.96
N GLU A 323 -3.50 -25.80 4.41
CA GLU A 323 -4.14 -27.09 4.62
C GLU A 323 -3.43 -28.19 3.84
N LEU A 324 -3.06 -27.94 2.58
CA LEU A 324 -2.22 -28.85 1.80
C LEU A 324 -0.86 -29.07 2.47
N ALA A 325 -0.20 -28.00 2.92
CA ALA A 325 1.07 -28.09 3.63
C ALA A 325 0.95 -28.84 4.98
N ALA A 326 -0.20 -28.75 5.66
CA ALA A 326 -0.47 -29.53 6.87
C ALA A 326 -0.65 -31.02 6.54
N ALA A 327 -1.36 -31.35 5.46
CA ALA A 327 -1.55 -32.70 4.98
C ALA A 327 -0.22 -33.35 4.55
N GLU A 328 0.64 -32.63 3.82
CA GLU A 328 1.98 -33.09 3.45
C GLU A 328 2.88 -33.34 4.66
N ARG A 329 2.83 -32.46 5.68
CA ARG A 329 3.54 -32.67 6.96
C ARG A 329 3.00 -33.89 7.71
N ALA A 330 1.69 -34.13 7.68
CA ALA A 330 1.09 -35.31 8.29
C ALA A 330 1.55 -36.59 7.57
N LEU A 331 1.59 -36.59 6.24
CA LEU A 331 2.07 -37.71 5.43
C LEU A 331 3.53 -38.06 5.76
N LYS A 332 4.42 -37.06 5.84
CA LYS A 332 5.84 -37.24 6.22
C LYS A 332 6.02 -37.88 7.61
N ARG A 333 5.07 -37.67 8.53
CA ARG A 333 5.09 -38.29 9.88
C ARG A 333 4.63 -39.75 9.87
N ILE A 334 3.70 -40.12 8.99
CA ILE A 334 3.15 -41.49 8.88
C ILE A 334 4.11 -42.42 8.13
N ALA A 335 4.91 -41.88 7.21
CA ALA A 335 5.90 -42.63 6.45
C ALA A 335 7.25 -41.89 6.44
N PRO A 336 7.98 -41.86 7.58
CA PRO A 336 9.34 -41.33 7.59
C PRO A 336 10.17 -42.21 6.64
N GLY A 337 10.68 -41.60 5.56
CA GLY A 337 11.44 -42.31 4.54
C GLY A 337 12.55 -43.14 5.17
N ARG A 338 12.35 -44.46 5.27
CA ARG A 338 13.45 -45.36 5.59
C ARG A 338 14.31 -45.46 4.34
N GLY A 339 15.50 -44.87 4.45
CA GLY A 339 16.51 -44.83 3.41
C GLY A 339 16.71 -46.17 2.73
N LEU A 340 16.84 -46.09 1.41
CA LEU A 340 17.36 -47.12 0.51
C LEU A 340 18.83 -47.51 0.80
N GLU A 341 19.40 -47.17 1.97
CA GLU A 341 20.83 -47.33 2.26
C GLU A 341 21.24 -48.50 3.18
N ARG A 342 20.33 -49.37 3.63
CA ARG A 342 20.74 -50.57 4.41
C ARG A 342 20.50 -51.88 3.68
N ARG A 343 21.12 -52.05 2.51
CA ARG A 343 21.41 -53.38 1.92
C ARG A 343 22.68 -53.40 1.04
N LYS A 344 23.75 -52.74 1.48
CA LYS A 344 25.13 -53.09 1.12
C LYS A 344 25.89 -53.30 2.42
N GLY A 345 26.20 -54.56 2.75
CA GLY A 345 26.93 -54.89 3.98
C GLY A 345 26.32 -56.05 4.75
N ARG A 346 26.18 -57.21 4.11
CA ARG A 346 26.40 -58.47 4.83
C ARG A 346 27.41 -59.24 4.01
N GLY A 347 28.67 -59.03 4.38
CA GLY A 347 29.82 -59.71 3.81
C GLY A 347 29.62 -61.21 3.93
N ILE A 348 29.84 -61.87 2.81
CA ILE A 348 30.10 -63.30 2.75
C ILE A 348 31.45 -63.49 3.42
N SER A 349 31.46 -64.14 4.58
CA SER A 349 32.69 -64.60 5.24
C SER A 349 33.10 -65.92 4.59
N PRO A 350 34.31 -66.08 4.05
CA PRO A 350 34.78 -67.36 3.53
C PRO A 350 35.32 -68.18 4.71
N GLY A 351 34.59 -69.22 5.10
CA GLY A 351 35.05 -70.25 6.03
C GLY A 351 35.57 -71.45 5.25
N ASP A 352 36.91 -71.51 5.15
CA ASP A 352 37.80 -72.67 5.28
C ASP A 352 37.20 -74.10 5.18
N PRO A 353 37.73 -74.95 4.26
CA PRO A 353 37.70 -76.39 4.45
C PRO A 353 39.13 -76.95 4.49
N GLY A 354 39.62 -77.17 5.71
CA GLY A 354 40.79 -77.99 5.99
C GLY A 354 40.50 -78.97 7.12
N ARG A 355 39.94 -80.15 6.78
CA ARG A 355 40.18 -81.47 7.41
C ARG A 355 39.42 -82.58 6.71
#